data_AF-A0A2E7MRA7-F1
#
_entry.id   AF-A0A2E7MRA7-F1
#
_cell.length_a   1.000
_cell.length_b   1.000
_cell.length_c   1.000
_cell.angle_alpha   90.00
_cell.angle_beta   90.00
_cell.angle_gamma   90.00
#
_symmetry.space_group_name_H-M   'P 1'
#
loop_
_entity.id
_entity.type
_entity.pdbx_description
1 polymer ?
#
loop_
_entity_poly.entity_id
_entity_poly.type
_entity_poly.pdbx_seq_one_letter_code
_entity_poly.pdbx_strand_id
1 'polypeptide(L)'
;MRKAAIAVLSSLVASVLFTVASSSSPAFATVPADCANDGMIQVINDIGNTITVYEMDVVADPVNASLTQLFQVNFTGNQQKFNGAGINPDDDIMYGSLKHDDNNDYFVRLGSDGFEYLFQWSTGHNYIASFDSSGTYWYVRGSNYYSIADADNLPGYATAAAANAAGATDTSVVGMTQVNTPGADIAIVEQDGNTYAISVNASSTIVIDNLTTEASIAISAANSGIGVANQWGAAYAFGDLVYVSANDGTGIYQIPWKSYLNGQTTLNVTEVVANSAITDTNDGANCIDVAPPALPCGFPGLGGITADDPACVETTSINIVDPVACATLGAIQH
;
A
#
# COMPACT_ATOMS: atom_id res chain seq x y z
N MET A 1 65.96 -24.83 -52.85
CA MET A 1 64.81 -24.84 -53.79
C MET A 1 63.56 -25.24 -53.02
N ARG A 2 62.49 -24.47 -53.24
CA ARG A 2 61.10 -24.52 -52.77
C ARG A 2 60.43 -25.88 -52.41
N LYS A 3 59.43 -25.76 -51.51
CA LYS A 3 58.17 -26.55 -51.27
C LYS A 3 58.29 -27.75 -50.31
N ALA A 4 57.35 -28.09 -49.40
CA ALA A 4 55.96 -27.71 -49.09
C ALA A 4 55.66 -28.13 -47.60
N ALA A 5 54.99 -27.34 -46.74
CA ALA A 5 53.54 -27.22 -46.45
C ALA A 5 52.85 -28.41 -45.71
N ILE A 6 51.92 -28.07 -44.79
CA ILE A 6 50.84 -28.87 -44.11
C ILE A 6 51.30 -29.54 -42.78
N ALA A 7 50.63 -29.54 -41.61
CA ALA A 7 49.30 -29.16 -41.09
C ALA A 7 49.39 -28.93 -39.54
N VAL A 8 48.72 -27.91 -38.97
CA VAL A 8 47.45 -27.92 -38.18
C VAL A 8 47.54 -28.37 -36.70
N LEU A 9 47.28 -27.38 -35.83
CA LEU A 9 46.66 -27.32 -34.50
C LEU A 9 46.48 -28.57 -33.62
N SER A 10 46.78 -28.42 -32.33
CA SER A 10 46.07 -29.00 -31.17
C SER A 10 46.35 -28.11 -29.94
N SER A 11 45.49 -27.13 -29.65
CA SER A 11 44.47 -27.14 -28.57
C SER A 11 45.02 -27.20 -27.14
N LEU A 12 44.98 -26.07 -26.43
CA LEU A 12 44.47 -25.99 -25.06
C LEU A 12 44.17 -24.52 -24.71
N VAL A 13 43.01 -24.02 -25.14
CA VAL A 13 42.38 -22.87 -24.48
C VAL A 13 41.51 -23.48 -23.40
N ALA A 14 41.92 -23.35 -22.14
CA ALA A 14 41.07 -23.67 -21.01
C ALA A 14 39.93 -22.64 -20.99
N SER A 15 38.76 -23.06 -21.48
CA SER A 15 37.51 -22.32 -21.30
C SER A 15 37.24 -22.21 -19.82
N VAL A 16 37.40 -21.01 -19.27
CA VAL A 16 36.76 -20.61 -18.03
C VAL A 16 35.26 -20.58 -18.34
N LEU A 17 34.54 -21.63 -17.94
CA LEU A 17 33.10 -21.53 -17.78
C LEU A 17 32.86 -20.57 -16.61
N PHE A 18 32.74 -19.28 -16.90
CA PHE A 18 31.85 -18.45 -16.11
C PHE A 18 30.45 -18.96 -16.45
N THR A 19 29.86 -19.73 -15.55
CA THR A 19 28.41 -19.83 -15.47
C THR A 19 27.94 -18.43 -15.10
N VAL A 20 27.72 -17.58 -16.11
CA VAL A 20 26.84 -16.44 -15.94
C VAL A 20 25.52 -17.10 -15.59
N ALA A 21 25.12 -17.03 -14.32
CA ALA A 21 23.74 -17.30 -13.96
C ALA A 21 22.95 -16.34 -14.82
N SER A 22 22.37 -16.87 -15.91
CA SER A 22 21.43 -16.12 -16.70
C SER A 22 20.32 -15.74 -15.73
N SER A 23 20.23 -14.45 -15.42
CA SER A 23 19.02 -13.84 -14.89
C SER A 23 17.96 -13.99 -15.99
N SER A 24 17.46 -15.21 -16.17
CA SER A 24 16.25 -15.44 -16.91
C SER A 24 15.15 -15.05 -15.94
N SER A 25 14.87 -13.75 -15.84
CA SER A 25 13.58 -13.30 -15.34
C SER A 25 12.54 -14.14 -16.07
N PRO A 26 11.71 -14.93 -15.39
CA PRO A 26 10.42 -15.23 -15.98
C PRO A 26 9.76 -13.89 -16.25
N ALA A 27 9.01 -13.81 -17.34
CA ALA A 27 8.05 -12.74 -17.53
C ALA A 27 7.01 -12.87 -16.42
N PHE A 28 7.27 -12.26 -15.29
CA PHE A 28 6.27 -11.90 -14.31
C PHE A 28 5.35 -10.90 -14.98
N ALA A 29 4.04 -11.18 -15.04
CA ALA A 29 3.09 -10.25 -15.61
C ALA A 29 2.81 -9.16 -14.57
N THR A 30 3.71 -8.17 -14.50
CA THR A 30 3.47 -6.93 -13.78
C THR A 30 2.21 -6.31 -14.37
N VAL A 31 1.19 -6.15 -13.54
CA VAL A 31 0.12 -5.20 -13.82
C VAL A 31 0.44 -4.02 -12.93
N PRO A 32 1.00 -2.93 -13.50
CA PRO A 32 1.15 -1.68 -12.77
C PRO A 32 -0.17 -1.33 -12.10
N ALA A 33 -0.11 -0.92 -10.84
CA ALA A 33 -1.24 -0.30 -10.19
C ALA A 33 -1.50 1.04 -10.88
N ASP A 34 -2.71 1.29 -11.35
CA ASP A 34 -3.01 2.50 -12.11
C ASP A 34 -3.48 3.59 -11.15
N CYS A 35 -2.59 4.07 -10.29
CA CYS A 35 -2.89 5.14 -9.33
C CYS A 35 -3.53 6.38 -9.97
N ALA A 36 -3.29 6.62 -11.27
CA ALA A 36 -3.88 7.76 -11.98
C ALA A 36 -5.37 7.59 -12.31
N ASN A 37 -5.85 6.35 -12.44
CA ASN A 37 -7.24 6.06 -12.83
C ASN A 37 -8.02 5.27 -11.77
N ASP A 38 -7.31 4.52 -10.93
CA ASP A 38 -7.85 3.80 -9.78
C ASP A 38 -7.84 4.74 -8.57
N GLY A 39 -8.92 4.75 -7.79
CA GLY A 39 -9.04 5.54 -6.56
C GLY A 39 -8.19 5.00 -5.40
N MET A 40 -8.82 4.77 -4.24
CA MET A 40 -8.11 4.28 -3.06
C MET A 40 -7.82 2.78 -3.19
N ILE A 41 -6.62 2.42 -3.65
CA ILE A 41 -6.18 1.04 -3.81
C ILE A 41 -5.87 0.41 -2.46
N GLN A 42 -6.41 -0.78 -2.21
CA GLN A 42 -6.07 -1.59 -1.04
C GLN A 42 -5.92 -3.07 -1.39
N VAL A 43 -5.10 -3.77 -0.61
CA VAL A 43 -5.00 -5.22 -0.65
C VAL A 43 -5.81 -5.81 0.48
N ILE A 44 -6.59 -6.83 0.18
CA ILE A 44 -7.28 -7.65 1.16
C ILE A 44 -6.76 -9.08 1.06
N ASN A 45 -6.39 -9.63 2.20
CA ASN A 45 -5.78 -10.95 2.29
C ASN A 45 -6.75 -11.97 2.91
N ASP A 46 -7.10 -13.01 2.15
CA ASP A 46 -7.71 -14.23 2.68
C ASP A 46 -6.60 -15.24 3.00
N ILE A 47 -6.32 -15.41 4.30
CA ILE A 47 -5.15 -16.15 4.81
C ILE A 47 -5.11 -17.58 4.25
N GLY A 48 -3.99 -17.91 3.60
CA GLY A 48 -3.73 -19.24 3.03
C GLY A 48 -4.46 -19.52 1.72
N ASN A 49 -5.33 -18.62 1.25
CA ASN A 49 -6.10 -18.79 0.04
C ASN A 49 -5.69 -17.81 -1.05
N THR A 50 -5.95 -16.51 -0.85
CA THR A 50 -5.88 -15.51 -1.92
C THR A 50 -5.50 -14.14 -1.40
N ILE A 51 -4.95 -13.32 -2.28
CA ILE A 51 -4.91 -11.87 -2.12
C ILE A 51 -5.74 -11.26 -3.22
N THR A 52 -6.50 -10.23 -2.88
CA THR A 52 -7.30 -9.48 -3.83
C THR A 52 -6.95 -8.02 -3.72
N VAL A 53 -6.62 -7.41 -4.85
CA VAL A 53 -6.41 -5.96 -4.95
C VAL A 53 -7.73 -5.33 -5.36
N TYR A 54 -8.17 -4.39 -4.55
CA TYR A 54 -9.40 -3.65 -4.73
C TYR A 54 -9.13 -2.17 -4.89
N GLU A 55 -9.98 -1.51 -5.67
CA GLU A 55 -10.23 -0.09 -5.54
C GLU A 55 -11.40 0.11 -4.55
N MET A 56 -11.21 0.97 -3.56
CA MET A 56 -12.31 1.52 -2.77
C MET A 56 -12.92 2.68 -3.57
N ASP A 57 -14.07 2.40 -4.18
CA ASP A 57 -14.85 3.36 -4.95
C ASP A 57 -15.59 4.29 -4.00
N VAL A 58 -15.11 5.53 -3.95
CA VAL A 58 -15.66 6.64 -3.16
C VAL A 58 -16.45 7.64 -4.01
N VAL A 59 -16.50 7.42 -5.34
CA VAL A 59 -17.08 8.36 -6.32
C VAL A 59 -18.50 7.97 -6.70
N ALA A 60 -18.75 6.66 -6.91
CA ALA A 60 -20.05 6.19 -7.39
C ALA A 60 -21.17 6.31 -6.34
N ASP A 61 -20.85 5.99 -5.08
CA ASP A 61 -21.73 6.22 -3.93
C ASP A 61 -20.90 6.78 -2.77
N PRO A 62 -20.91 8.11 -2.57
CA PRO A 62 -20.10 8.71 -1.52
C PRO A 62 -20.59 8.45 -0.10
N VAL A 63 -21.81 7.95 0.05
CA VAL A 63 -22.33 7.57 1.36
C VAL A 63 -21.95 6.12 1.68
N ASN A 64 -21.88 5.25 0.67
CA ASN A 64 -21.58 3.83 0.79
C ASN A 64 -20.45 3.42 -0.16
N ALA A 65 -19.20 3.73 0.21
CA ALA A 65 -18.05 3.32 -0.59
C ALA A 65 -17.99 1.79 -0.68
N SER A 66 -17.68 1.30 -1.88
CA SER A 66 -17.71 -0.12 -2.20
C SER A 66 -16.37 -0.58 -2.76
N LEU A 67 -16.14 -1.90 -2.79
CA LEU A 67 -14.92 -2.48 -3.32
C LEU A 67 -15.14 -2.94 -4.76
N THR A 68 -14.35 -2.38 -5.68
CA THR A 68 -14.24 -2.87 -7.06
C THR A 68 -12.99 -3.73 -7.17
N GLN A 69 -13.16 -5.01 -7.50
CA GLN A 69 -12.02 -5.92 -7.66
C GLN A 69 -11.23 -5.55 -8.92
N LEU A 70 -9.94 -5.25 -8.74
CA LEU A 70 -9.01 -5.01 -9.85
C LEU A 70 -8.45 -6.34 -10.35
N PHE A 71 -7.83 -7.12 -9.45
CA PHE A 71 -7.35 -8.46 -9.73
C PHE A 71 -7.17 -9.29 -8.45
N GLN A 72 -6.97 -10.59 -8.62
CA GLN A 72 -6.80 -11.54 -7.52
C GLN A 72 -5.70 -12.55 -7.87
N VAL A 73 -4.87 -12.87 -6.88
CA VAL A 73 -3.83 -13.90 -6.97
C VAL A 73 -4.10 -14.97 -5.93
N ASN A 74 -4.00 -16.24 -6.34
CA ASN A 74 -4.08 -17.36 -5.42
C ASN A 74 -2.72 -17.64 -4.81
N PHE A 75 -2.68 -17.89 -3.51
CA PHE A 75 -1.48 -18.41 -2.87
C PHE A 75 -1.15 -19.81 -3.38
N THR A 76 0.14 -20.11 -3.47
CA THR A 76 0.66 -21.40 -3.90
C THR A 76 1.71 -21.94 -2.94
N GLY A 77 1.76 -23.25 -2.80
CA GLY A 77 2.74 -23.91 -1.92
C GLY A 77 2.62 -23.45 -0.47
N ASN A 78 3.70 -22.85 0.04
CA ASN A 78 3.83 -22.44 1.44
C ASN A 78 3.31 -21.02 1.72
N GLN A 79 2.83 -20.29 0.72
CA GLN A 79 2.39 -18.89 0.86
C GLN A 79 1.13 -18.79 1.75
N GLN A 80 1.14 -17.88 2.72
CA GLN A 80 0.07 -17.77 3.73
C GLN A 80 -0.55 -16.38 3.84
N LYS A 81 0.27 -15.33 3.76
CA LYS A 81 -0.21 -13.96 3.98
C LYS A 81 0.66 -12.98 3.22
N PHE A 82 0.05 -12.00 2.57
CA PHE A 82 0.73 -10.82 2.05
C PHE A 82 0.31 -9.60 2.87
N ASN A 83 1.25 -8.77 3.30
CA ASN A 83 0.96 -7.61 4.14
C ASN A 83 2.04 -6.53 4.03
N GLY A 84 1.78 -5.33 4.59
CA GLY A 84 2.65 -4.18 4.39
C GLY A 84 2.74 -3.85 2.90
N ALA A 85 1.60 -3.83 2.23
CA ALA A 85 1.55 -3.56 0.81
C ALA A 85 1.76 -2.07 0.53
N GLY A 86 2.56 -1.75 -0.48
CA GLY A 86 2.71 -0.37 -0.96
C GLY A 86 3.05 -0.36 -2.44
N ILE A 87 2.68 0.71 -3.14
CA ILE A 87 3.02 0.90 -4.56
C ILE A 87 4.29 1.74 -4.63
N ASN A 88 5.30 1.26 -5.34
CA ASN A 88 6.52 2.03 -5.58
C ASN A 88 6.27 3.06 -6.70
N PRO A 89 6.48 4.36 -6.47
CA PRO A 89 6.27 5.39 -7.51
C PRO A 89 7.22 5.29 -8.71
N ASP A 90 8.35 4.59 -8.59
CA ASP A 90 9.33 4.50 -9.68
C ASP A 90 8.92 3.50 -10.79
N ASP A 91 8.13 2.49 -10.46
CA ASP A 91 7.73 1.42 -11.39
C ASP A 91 6.24 1.05 -11.36
N ASP A 92 5.45 1.74 -10.53
CA ASP A 92 4.01 1.52 -10.32
C ASP A 92 3.66 0.07 -9.88
N ILE A 93 4.62 -0.68 -9.34
CA ILE A 93 4.40 -2.07 -8.88
C ILE A 93 4.11 -2.07 -7.39
N MET A 94 3.22 -2.97 -6.97
CA MET A 94 2.96 -3.21 -5.56
C MET A 94 4.00 -4.15 -4.96
N TYR A 95 4.60 -3.75 -3.85
CA TYR A 95 5.53 -4.55 -3.07
C TYR A 95 4.94 -4.87 -1.71
N GLY A 96 5.49 -5.88 -1.04
CA GLY A 96 5.15 -6.14 0.34
C GLY A 96 5.84 -7.37 0.89
N SER A 97 5.43 -7.74 2.10
CA SER A 97 5.94 -8.90 2.82
C SER A 97 5.04 -10.11 2.54
N LEU A 98 5.63 -11.20 2.02
CA LEU A 98 4.96 -12.49 1.82
C LEU A 98 5.40 -13.47 2.90
N LYS A 99 4.46 -13.84 3.77
CA LYS A 99 4.62 -14.87 4.80
C LYS A 99 4.53 -16.26 4.21
N HIS A 100 5.48 -17.14 4.57
CA HIS A 100 5.34 -18.58 4.35
C HIS A 100 5.06 -19.32 5.65
N ASP A 101 4.47 -20.51 5.57
CA ASP A 101 4.18 -21.38 6.73
C ASP A 101 5.43 -22.05 7.34
N ASP A 102 6.55 -22.08 6.60
CA ASP A 102 7.84 -22.59 7.04
C ASP A 102 8.67 -21.57 7.86
N ASN A 103 8.08 -20.40 8.14
CA ASN A 103 8.69 -19.23 8.80
C ASN A 103 9.80 -18.54 7.98
N ASN A 104 9.89 -18.80 6.68
CA ASN A 104 10.68 -17.97 5.78
C ASN A 104 9.77 -16.90 5.16
N ASP A 105 9.99 -15.65 5.54
CA ASP A 105 9.22 -14.54 4.99
C ASP A 105 10.03 -13.83 3.92
N TYR A 106 9.39 -13.30 2.89
CA TYR A 106 10.06 -12.70 1.73
C TYR A 106 9.57 -11.29 1.43
N PHE A 107 10.48 -10.43 0.97
CA PHE A 107 10.09 -9.19 0.29
C PHE A 107 9.84 -9.53 -1.18
N VAL A 108 8.68 -9.13 -1.69
CA VAL A 108 8.22 -9.53 -3.03
C VAL A 108 7.57 -8.36 -3.75
N ARG A 109 7.55 -8.44 -5.08
CA ARG A 109 6.64 -7.70 -5.95
C ARG A 109 5.40 -8.53 -6.21
N LEU A 110 4.24 -7.89 -6.22
CA LEU A 110 2.96 -8.48 -6.58
C LEU A 110 2.64 -8.17 -8.05
N GLY A 111 2.16 -9.19 -8.75
CA GLY A 111 1.78 -9.12 -10.15
C GLY A 111 0.49 -9.88 -10.34
N SER A 112 -0.09 -9.79 -11.53
CA SER A 112 -1.42 -10.35 -11.78
C SER A 112 -1.49 -11.88 -11.73
N ASP A 113 -0.35 -12.55 -11.84
CA ASP A 113 -0.24 -14.02 -11.91
C ASP A 113 0.56 -14.65 -10.76
N GLY A 114 1.02 -13.85 -9.79
CA GLY A 114 1.82 -14.38 -8.67
C GLY A 114 2.65 -13.33 -7.96
N PHE A 115 3.79 -13.79 -7.42
CA PHE A 115 4.79 -12.97 -6.75
C PHE A 115 6.16 -13.15 -7.40
N GLU A 116 6.87 -12.05 -7.59
CA GLU A 116 8.31 -12.06 -7.87
C GLU A 116 9.08 -11.84 -6.57
N TYR A 117 9.96 -12.78 -6.24
CA TYR A 117 10.73 -12.77 -5.00
C TYR A 117 11.95 -11.87 -5.14
N LEU A 118 12.23 -11.02 -4.15
CA LEU A 118 13.40 -10.14 -4.15
C LEU A 118 14.48 -10.71 -3.23
N PHE A 119 14.14 -10.88 -1.96
CA PHE A 119 15.00 -11.54 -0.97
C PHE A 119 14.17 -12.13 0.18
N GLN A 120 14.79 -13.03 0.95
CA GLN A 120 14.23 -13.47 2.23
C GLN A 120 14.51 -12.42 3.30
N TRP A 121 13.50 -12.05 4.09
CA TRP A 121 13.68 -11.18 5.25
C TRP A 121 14.70 -11.80 6.20
N SER A 122 15.66 -11.00 6.66
CA SER A 122 16.62 -11.43 7.68
C SER A 122 15.94 -11.82 8.98
N THR A 123 14.71 -11.35 9.17
CA THR A 123 13.95 -11.63 10.37
C THR A 123 12.46 -11.34 10.23
N GLY A 124 11.64 -12.38 10.13
CA GLY A 124 10.19 -12.33 10.29
C GLY A 124 9.44 -11.45 9.29
N HIS A 125 8.12 -11.46 9.43
CA HIS A 125 7.17 -10.78 8.54
C HIS A 125 6.86 -9.36 9.00
N ASN A 126 6.73 -8.45 8.03
CA ASN A 126 6.33 -7.06 8.25
C ASN A 126 4.85 -6.88 7.92
N TYR A 127 4.13 -6.15 8.77
CA TYR A 127 2.68 -6.01 8.67
C TYR A 127 2.23 -4.61 8.25
N ILE A 128 3.11 -3.63 8.33
CA ILE A 128 2.79 -2.20 8.18
C ILE A 128 3.90 -1.60 7.34
N ALA A 129 3.58 -1.07 6.17
CA ALA A 129 4.56 -0.46 5.30
C ALA A 129 3.91 0.41 4.23
N SER A 130 4.69 1.30 3.63
CA SER A 130 4.35 1.95 2.37
C SER A 130 5.58 2.61 1.74
N PHE A 131 5.42 3.25 0.59
CA PHE A 131 6.51 3.98 -0.09
C PHE A 131 6.40 5.49 0.12
N ASP A 132 7.56 6.15 0.18
CA ASP A 132 7.66 7.59 -0.07
C ASP A 132 7.83 7.91 -1.57
N SER A 133 7.81 9.20 -1.91
CA SER A 133 8.00 9.74 -3.27
C SER A 133 9.35 9.45 -3.91
N SER A 134 10.31 8.92 -3.16
CA SER A 134 11.64 8.56 -3.68
C SER A 134 11.78 7.06 -3.98
N GLY A 135 10.70 6.30 -3.87
CA GLY A 135 10.74 4.85 -4.03
C GLY A 135 11.34 4.12 -2.82
N THR A 136 11.48 4.79 -1.68
CA THR A 136 11.95 4.14 -0.45
C THR A 136 10.77 3.44 0.24
N TYR A 137 10.87 2.12 0.38
CA TYR A 137 9.91 1.32 1.12
C TYR A 137 10.17 1.45 2.63
N TRP A 138 9.25 2.05 3.34
CA TRP A 138 9.28 2.20 4.79
C TRP A 138 8.37 1.18 5.46
N TYR A 139 8.87 0.48 6.47
CA TYR A 139 8.07 -0.50 7.18
C TYR A 139 8.35 -0.54 8.67
N VAL A 140 7.35 -0.99 9.42
CA VAL A 140 7.43 -1.13 10.87
C VAL A 140 7.75 -2.57 11.23
N ARG A 141 8.76 -2.75 12.08
CA ARG A 141 9.07 -4.05 12.65
C ARG A 141 9.62 -3.96 14.07
N GLY A 142 9.02 -4.73 14.97
CA GLY A 142 9.36 -4.68 16.39
C GLY A 142 9.16 -3.26 16.91
N SER A 143 10.23 -2.62 17.38
CA SER A 143 10.20 -1.25 17.91
C SER A 143 10.86 -0.22 16.98
N ASN A 144 11.10 -0.53 15.71
CA ASN A 144 11.71 0.41 14.76
C ASN A 144 10.90 0.54 13.46
N TYR A 145 11.07 1.66 12.80
CA TYR A 145 10.92 1.83 11.36
C TYR A 145 12.22 1.41 10.67
N TYR A 146 12.08 0.69 9.58
CA TYR A 146 13.15 0.30 8.68
C TYR A 146 12.84 0.84 7.28
N SER A 147 13.88 0.96 6.46
CA SER A 147 13.75 1.36 5.07
C SER A 147 14.51 0.43 4.12
N ILE A 148 13.99 0.33 2.90
CA ILE A 148 14.67 -0.25 1.74
C ILE A 148 14.64 0.80 0.64
N ALA A 149 15.80 1.34 0.28
CA ALA A 149 15.95 2.21 -0.87
C ALA A 149 16.09 1.38 -2.16
N ASP A 150 15.78 2.01 -3.31
CA ASP A 150 15.98 1.45 -4.65
C ASP A 150 15.34 0.05 -4.84
N ALA A 151 14.13 -0.15 -4.31
CA ALA A 151 13.45 -1.44 -4.33
C ALA A 151 13.12 -1.93 -5.77
N ASP A 152 12.87 -0.99 -6.68
CA ASP A 152 12.71 -1.19 -8.13
C ASP A 152 13.95 -1.84 -8.77
N ASN A 153 15.14 -1.51 -8.28
CA ASN A 153 16.41 -2.00 -8.81
C ASN A 153 16.83 -3.36 -8.24
N LEU A 154 16.08 -3.92 -7.28
CA LEU A 154 16.39 -5.24 -6.71
C LEU A 154 16.20 -6.35 -7.76
N PRO A 155 17.13 -7.32 -7.84
CA PRO A 155 16.95 -8.49 -8.71
C PRO A 155 15.71 -9.29 -8.30
N GLY A 156 14.85 -9.57 -9.27
CA GLY A 156 13.65 -10.39 -9.10
C GLY A 156 13.87 -11.86 -9.46
N TYR A 157 13.17 -12.74 -8.75
CA TYR A 157 13.26 -14.19 -8.90
C TYR A 157 11.88 -14.85 -8.93
N ALA A 158 11.73 -15.84 -9.81
CA ALA A 158 10.50 -16.61 -10.00
C ALA A 158 9.97 -17.31 -8.73
N THR A 159 10.89 -17.68 -7.84
CA THR A 159 10.60 -18.54 -6.68
C THR A 159 11.53 -18.19 -5.53
N ALA A 160 11.06 -18.43 -4.31
CA ALA A 160 11.87 -18.38 -3.09
C ALA A 160 13.19 -19.17 -3.22
N ALA A 161 13.14 -20.39 -3.78
CA ALA A 161 14.31 -21.23 -3.96
C ALA A 161 15.37 -20.59 -4.88
N ALA A 162 14.92 -19.89 -5.94
CA ALA A 162 15.82 -19.18 -6.84
C ALA A 162 16.47 -17.96 -6.17
N ALA A 163 15.70 -17.16 -5.43
CA ALA A 163 16.24 -16.04 -4.65
C ALA A 163 17.30 -16.50 -3.63
N ASN A 164 16.99 -17.57 -2.89
CA ASN A 164 17.90 -18.15 -1.89
C ASN A 164 19.16 -18.73 -2.54
N ALA A 165 19.04 -19.42 -3.68
CA ALA A 165 20.19 -19.96 -4.41
C ALA A 165 21.10 -18.87 -5.00
N ALA A 166 20.53 -17.73 -5.36
CA ALA A 166 21.28 -16.55 -5.81
C ALA A 166 21.96 -15.81 -4.64
N GLY A 167 21.59 -16.12 -3.39
CA GLY A 167 22.10 -15.43 -2.21
C GLY A 167 21.61 -14.00 -2.11
N ALA A 168 20.37 -13.72 -2.56
CA ALA A 168 19.76 -12.41 -2.41
C ALA A 168 19.62 -12.05 -0.93
N THR A 169 20.11 -10.87 -0.55
CA THR A 169 20.20 -10.45 0.85
C THR A 169 19.22 -9.33 1.14
N ASP A 170 18.61 -9.39 2.33
CA ASP A 170 17.87 -8.28 2.93
C ASP A 170 18.73 -7.02 3.00
N THR A 171 18.27 -5.94 2.35
CA THR A 171 18.95 -4.64 2.26
C THR A 171 18.43 -3.62 3.26
N SER A 172 17.56 -4.04 4.18
CA SER A 172 16.89 -3.13 5.10
C SER A 172 17.85 -2.41 6.04
N VAL A 173 17.59 -1.12 6.25
CA VAL A 173 18.33 -0.25 7.17
C VAL A 173 17.40 0.21 8.28
N VAL A 174 17.90 0.28 9.51
CA VAL A 174 17.14 0.90 10.62
C VAL A 174 17.05 2.40 10.36
N GLY A 175 15.82 2.91 10.26
CA GLY A 175 15.56 4.34 10.07
C GLY A 175 15.38 5.07 11.41
N MET A 176 14.34 4.69 12.16
CA MET A 176 13.94 5.37 13.39
C MET A 176 13.47 4.36 14.44
N THR A 177 13.77 4.58 15.72
CA THR A 177 13.09 3.87 16.82
C THR A 177 11.72 4.46 17.08
N GLN A 178 10.69 3.61 17.14
CA GLN A 178 9.33 4.02 17.45
C GLN A 178 9.26 4.68 18.83
N VAL A 179 8.65 5.86 18.87
CA VAL A 179 8.37 6.58 20.12
C VAL A 179 6.92 6.34 20.55
N ASN A 180 5.99 6.39 19.59
CA ASN A 180 4.59 6.04 19.77
C ASN A 180 4.25 4.78 18.96
N THR A 181 3.25 4.02 19.41
CA THR A 181 2.80 2.83 18.69
C THR A 181 2.04 3.24 17.43
N PRO A 182 2.53 2.88 16.22
CA PRO A 182 1.84 3.18 14.97
C PRO A 182 0.52 2.41 14.85
N GLY A 183 -0.24 2.77 13.83
CA GLY A 183 -1.54 2.21 13.52
C GLY A 183 -1.53 0.81 12.92
N ALA A 184 -2.69 0.44 12.38
CA ALA A 184 -2.83 -0.80 11.62
C ALA A 184 -2.08 -0.76 10.27
N ASP A 185 -1.91 0.45 9.73
CA ASP A 185 -1.20 0.73 8.48
C ASP A 185 -0.60 2.16 8.52
N ILE A 186 0.24 2.53 7.54
CA ILE A 186 0.90 3.84 7.45
C ILE A 186 0.73 4.51 6.07
N ALA A 187 0.40 5.79 6.08
CA ALA A 187 0.59 6.68 4.93
C ALA A 187 1.94 7.38 5.08
N ILE A 188 2.71 7.50 4.00
CA ILE A 188 3.99 8.19 3.99
C ILE A 188 3.84 9.45 3.14
N VAL A 189 4.22 10.59 3.71
CA VAL A 189 4.11 11.91 3.06
C VAL A 189 5.33 12.77 3.38
N GLU A 190 5.58 13.80 2.57
CA GLU A 190 6.74 14.67 2.73
C GLU A 190 6.36 16.15 2.87
N GLN A 191 7.11 16.88 3.70
CA GLN A 191 6.98 18.33 3.86
C GLN A 191 8.31 18.93 4.30
N ASP A 192 8.72 20.02 3.63
CA ASP A 192 9.93 20.79 3.95
C ASP A 192 11.20 19.94 4.09
N GLY A 193 11.34 18.91 3.24
CA GLY A 193 12.48 17.99 3.23
C GLY A 193 12.48 16.95 4.35
N ASN A 194 11.35 16.74 5.03
CA ASN A 194 11.16 15.68 6.02
C ASN A 194 10.14 14.67 5.52
N THR A 195 10.37 13.40 5.84
CA THR A 195 9.48 12.27 5.56
C THR A 195 8.69 11.93 6.83
N TYR A 196 7.37 11.77 6.70
CA TYR A 196 6.47 11.48 7.81
C TYR A 196 5.69 10.19 7.57
N ALA A 197 5.63 9.33 8.58
CA ALA A 197 4.66 8.24 8.65
C ALA A 197 3.45 8.68 9.47
N ILE A 198 2.26 8.53 8.91
CA ILE A 198 1.00 8.90 9.55
C ILE A 198 0.10 7.68 9.63
N SER A 199 -0.43 7.42 10.82
CA SER A 199 -1.25 6.24 11.07
C SER A 199 -2.28 6.48 12.17
N VAL A 200 -3.27 5.59 12.27
CA VAL A 200 -4.26 5.58 13.36
C VAL A 200 -4.25 4.24 14.07
N ASN A 201 -3.99 4.26 15.37
CA ASN A 201 -3.92 3.05 16.17
C ASN A 201 -5.28 2.63 16.76
N ALA A 202 -5.32 1.45 17.36
CA ALA A 202 -6.53 0.85 17.92
C ALA A 202 -7.22 1.69 19.02
N SER A 203 -6.56 2.74 19.55
CA SER A 203 -7.17 3.69 20.49
C SER A 203 -7.67 4.97 19.79
N SER A 204 -7.84 4.95 18.46
CA SER A 204 -8.15 6.12 17.64
C SER A 204 -7.19 7.29 17.89
N THR A 205 -5.91 6.99 18.12
CA THR A 205 -4.85 8.00 18.24
C THR A 205 -4.15 8.11 16.91
N ILE A 206 -4.10 9.33 16.37
CA ILE A 206 -3.32 9.66 15.18
C ILE A 206 -1.86 9.80 15.62
N VAL A 207 -0.99 9.02 15.00
CA VAL A 207 0.46 9.09 15.20
C VAL A 207 1.08 9.70 13.97
N ILE A 208 1.89 10.74 14.18
CA ILE A 208 2.69 11.40 13.14
C ILE A 208 4.16 11.24 13.56
N ASP A 209 4.87 10.35 12.88
CA ASP A 209 6.29 10.10 13.08
C ASP A 209 7.07 10.81 11.99
N ASN A 210 7.95 11.76 12.37
CA ASN A 210 8.94 12.33 11.46
C ASN A 210 10.13 11.38 11.39
N LEU A 211 10.20 10.61 10.30
CA LEU A 211 11.22 9.60 10.06
C LEU A 211 12.61 10.21 9.82
N THR A 212 12.68 11.49 9.44
CA THR A 212 13.92 12.22 9.22
C THR A 212 14.53 12.76 10.51
N THR A 213 13.70 13.31 11.40
CA THR A 213 14.17 13.91 12.68
C THR A 213 14.00 12.99 13.88
N GLU A 214 13.43 11.80 13.68
CA GLU A 214 13.09 10.82 14.72
C GLU A 214 12.15 11.39 15.80
N ALA A 215 11.32 12.35 15.43
CA ALA A 215 10.34 12.96 16.33
C ALA A 215 8.98 12.29 16.14
N SER A 216 8.17 12.24 17.20
CA SER A 216 6.86 11.61 17.14
C SER A 216 5.81 12.40 17.90
N ILE A 217 4.63 12.49 17.32
CA ILE A 217 3.47 13.17 17.87
C ILE A 217 2.31 12.16 17.94
N ALA A 218 1.61 12.14 19.07
CA ALA A 218 0.40 11.36 19.25
C ALA A 218 -0.77 12.29 19.61
N ILE A 219 -1.85 12.22 18.83
CA ILE A 219 -3.04 13.07 18.94
C ILE A 219 -4.23 12.17 19.22
N SER A 220 -4.81 12.32 20.41
CA SER A 220 -5.94 11.50 20.84
C SER A 220 -7.20 11.76 20.00
N ALA A 221 -8.15 10.83 20.03
CA ALA A 221 -9.44 10.99 19.36
C ALA A 221 -10.16 12.29 19.76
N ALA A 222 -10.14 12.63 21.06
CA ALA A 222 -10.76 13.85 21.58
C ALA A 222 -10.14 15.15 21.02
N ASN A 223 -8.84 15.14 20.72
CA ASN A 223 -8.12 16.30 20.21
C ASN A 223 -8.06 16.35 18.68
N SER A 224 -8.48 15.30 17.99
CA SER A 224 -8.50 15.23 16.52
C SER A 224 -9.91 15.25 15.93
N GLY A 225 -10.92 14.93 16.73
CA GLY A 225 -12.28 14.75 16.25
C GLY A 225 -12.47 13.50 15.38
N ILE A 226 -11.43 12.65 15.24
CA ILE A 226 -11.57 11.39 14.52
C ILE A 226 -12.58 10.50 15.25
N GLY A 227 -13.47 9.87 14.48
CA GLY A 227 -14.47 8.96 15.00
C GLY A 227 -13.87 7.79 15.79
N VAL A 228 -14.75 7.04 16.47
CA VAL A 228 -14.36 5.77 17.10
C VAL A 228 -14.69 4.65 16.13
N ALA A 229 -13.67 3.92 15.71
CA ALA A 229 -13.80 2.67 14.99
C ALA A 229 -13.46 1.50 15.94
N ASN A 230 -14.08 0.34 15.74
CA ASN A 230 -13.69 -0.88 16.44
C ASN A 230 -12.34 -1.41 15.95
N GLN A 231 -12.02 -1.15 14.67
CA GLN A 231 -10.78 -1.57 14.05
C GLN A 231 -10.41 -0.61 12.91
N TRP A 232 -9.23 0.00 13.01
CA TRP A 232 -8.59 0.70 11.89
C TRP A 232 -7.88 -0.30 10.98
N GLY A 233 -7.76 0.05 9.71
CA GLY A 233 -7.06 -0.75 8.72
C GLY A 233 -6.16 0.11 7.85
N ALA A 234 -6.50 0.14 6.56
CA ALA A 234 -5.71 0.79 5.53
C ALA A 234 -5.50 2.31 5.71
N ALA A 235 -4.32 2.76 5.31
CA ALA A 235 -3.94 4.16 5.19
C ALA A 235 -3.52 4.46 3.74
N TYR A 236 -3.80 5.68 3.28
CA TYR A 236 -3.56 6.09 1.90
C TYR A 236 -2.93 7.48 1.87
N ALA A 237 -2.02 7.69 0.92
CA ALA A 237 -1.47 9.00 0.60
C ALA A 237 -1.73 9.36 -0.87
N PHE A 238 -2.13 10.61 -1.12
CA PHE A 238 -2.28 11.20 -2.45
C PHE A 238 -1.64 12.58 -2.46
N GLY A 239 -0.44 12.71 -3.03
CA GLY A 239 0.38 13.89 -2.80
C GLY A 239 0.64 14.11 -1.31
N ASP A 240 0.16 15.23 -0.79
CA ASP A 240 0.30 15.57 0.62
C ASP A 240 -0.94 15.26 1.47
N LEU A 241 -1.98 14.67 0.88
CA LEU A 241 -3.22 14.33 1.55
C LEU A 241 -3.14 12.91 2.11
N VAL A 242 -3.63 12.75 3.34
CA VAL A 242 -3.65 11.47 4.04
C VAL A 242 -5.08 11.07 4.36
N TYR A 243 -5.41 9.83 4.03
CA TYR A 243 -6.69 9.21 4.34
C TYR A 243 -6.47 7.91 5.12
N VAL A 244 -7.45 7.55 5.95
CA VAL A 244 -7.48 6.27 6.67
C VAL A 244 -8.89 5.70 6.62
N SER A 245 -8.98 4.37 6.55
CA SER A 245 -10.26 3.66 6.56
C SER A 245 -10.39 2.72 7.75
N ALA A 246 -11.61 2.61 8.26
CA ALA A 246 -11.95 1.66 9.31
C ALA A 246 -12.43 0.31 8.73
N ASN A 247 -11.92 -0.79 9.26
CA ASN A 247 -12.24 -2.14 8.80
C ASN A 247 -13.67 -2.57 9.14
N ASP A 248 -14.22 -2.00 10.20
CA ASP A 248 -15.62 -2.24 10.58
C ASP A 248 -16.63 -1.45 9.73
N GLY A 249 -16.17 -0.74 8.69
CA GLY A 249 -17.00 0.01 7.76
C GLY A 249 -17.43 1.38 8.27
N THR A 250 -16.92 1.85 9.41
CA THR A 250 -17.29 3.14 10.01
C THR A 250 -16.77 4.37 9.26
N GLY A 251 -16.21 4.19 8.06
CA GLY A 251 -15.98 5.26 7.11
C GLY A 251 -14.53 5.44 6.73
N ILE A 252 -14.31 6.53 5.98
CA ILE A 252 -13.00 6.98 5.51
C ILE A 252 -12.82 8.42 5.99
N TYR A 253 -11.63 8.70 6.51
CA TYR A 253 -11.30 9.95 7.17
C TYR A 253 -10.06 10.58 6.57
N GLN A 254 -10.11 11.87 6.27
CA GLN A 254 -8.96 12.67 5.87
C GLN A 254 -8.29 13.30 7.09
N ILE A 255 -6.98 13.12 7.22
CA ILE A 255 -6.18 13.64 8.32
C ILE A 255 -5.49 14.94 7.87
N PRO A 256 -5.87 16.13 8.39
CA PRO A 256 -5.25 17.40 8.03
C PRO A 256 -3.93 17.63 8.79
N TRP A 257 -2.99 16.69 8.67
CA TRP A 257 -1.78 16.60 9.49
C TRP A 257 -0.89 17.86 9.47
N LYS A 258 -0.81 18.56 8.34
CA LYS A 258 -0.03 19.81 8.19
C LYS A 258 -0.49 20.92 9.14
N SER A 259 -1.76 20.92 9.54
CA SER A 259 -2.27 21.91 10.49
C SER A 259 -1.51 21.86 11.83
N TYR A 260 -1.11 20.66 12.26
CA TYR A 260 -0.31 20.47 13.48
C TYR A 260 1.13 20.97 13.31
N LEU A 261 1.75 20.72 12.15
CA LEU A 261 3.09 21.25 11.84
C LEU A 261 3.10 22.79 11.85
N ASN A 262 1.98 23.41 11.50
CA ASN A 262 1.78 24.86 11.56
C ASN A 262 1.41 25.38 12.97
N GLY A 263 1.59 24.56 14.01
CA GLY A 263 1.46 24.96 15.42
C GLY A 263 0.07 24.79 16.02
N GLN A 264 -0.88 24.16 15.33
CA GLN A 264 -2.13 23.76 15.95
C GLN A 264 -1.91 22.62 16.94
N THR A 265 -2.66 22.62 18.04
CA THR A 265 -2.59 21.56 19.07
C THR A 265 -3.69 20.51 18.92
N THR A 266 -4.62 20.73 18.00
CA THR A 266 -5.76 19.88 17.68
C THR A 266 -5.84 19.69 16.18
N LEU A 267 -6.40 18.57 15.74
CA LEU A 267 -6.78 18.35 14.34
C LEU A 267 -8.30 18.46 14.22
N ASN A 268 -8.78 18.81 13.03
CA ASN A 268 -10.18 18.72 12.65
C ASN A 268 -10.29 17.67 11.54
N VAL A 269 -10.26 16.40 11.93
CA VAL A 269 -10.38 15.29 10.97
C VAL A 269 -11.71 15.37 10.24
N THR A 270 -11.65 15.21 8.93
CA THR A 270 -12.82 15.25 8.05
C THR A 270 -13.25 13.82 7.74
N GLU A 271 -14.49 13.47 8.07
CA GLU A 271 -15.11 12.26 7.52
C GLU A 271 -15.47 12.52 6.06
N VAL A 272 -14.87 11.74 5.16
CA VAL A 272 -15.04 11.86 3.70
C VAL A 272 -15.99 10.81 3.13
N VAL A 273 -16.20 9.71 3.86
CA VAL A 273 -17.20 8.67 3.55
C VAL A 273 -17.76 8.16 4.87
N ALA A 274 -19.09 8.09 4.99
CA ALA A 274 -19.76 7.66 6.22
C ALA A 274 -19.80 6.13 6.40
N ASN A 275 -20.02 5.39 5.31
CA ASN A 275 -20.01 3.93 5.32
C ASN A 275 -19.02 3.43 4.27
N SER A 276 -17.97 2.77 4.71
CA SER A 276 -17.05 2.05 3.81
C SER A 276 -17.37 0.56 3.81
N ALA A 277 -16.92 -0.14 2.79
CA ALA A 277 -17.00 -1.60 2.78
C ALA A 277 -16.32 -2.18 4.05
N ILE A 278 -17.00 -3.12 4.70
CA ILE A 278 -16.43 -3.88 5.81
C ILE A 278 -15.35 -4.78 5.26
N THR A 279 -14.18 -4.73 5.88
CA THR A 279 -12.99 -5.49 5.49
C THR A 279 -12.35 -6.12 6.72
N ASP A 280 -11.40 -7.01 6.49
CA ASP A 280 -10.44 -7.44 7.49
C ASP A 280 -9.06 -7.48 6.87
N THR A 281 -8.01 -7.42 7.70
CA THR A 281 -6.61 -7.63 7.28
C THR A 281 -6.26 -6.99 5.93
N ASN A 282 -6.39 -5.67 5.85
CA ASN A 282 -6.10 -4.89 4.67
C ASN A 282 -4.88 -3.96 4.84
N ASP A 283 -4.29 -3.59 3.72
CA ASP A 283 -3.25 -2.56 3.62
C ASP A 283 -3.65 -1.61 2.49
N GLY A 284 -3.60 -0.31 2.75
CA GLY A 284 -3.80 0.73 1.76
C GLY A 284 -2.50 1.05 1.04
N ALA A 285 -2.61 1.49 -0.21
CA ALA A 285 -1.45 1.91 -0.97
C ALA A 285 -1.35 3.44 -1.05
N ASN A 286 -0.12 3.94 -1.04
CA ASN A 286 0.17 5.33 -1.36
C ASN A 286 0.23 5.51 -2.88
N CYS A 287 -0.48 6.51 -3.37
CA CYS A 287 -0.43 7.00 -4.74
C CYS A 287 0.11 8.44 -4.70
N ILE A 288 1.39 8.61 -4.37
CA ILE A 288 1.97 9.88 -3.96
C ILE A 288 2.09 10.92 -5.10
N ASP A 289 2.20 10.47 -6.35
CA ASP A 289 2.41 11.35 -7.51
C ASP A 289 1.12 11.73 -8.24
N VAL A 290 -0.04 11.36 -7.70
CA VAL A 290 -1.34 11.64 -8.30
C VAL A 290 -2.25 12.41 -7.35
N ALA A 291 -3.24 13.08 -7.92
CA ALA A 291 -4.28 13.74 -7.16
C ALA A 291 -5.15 12.69 -6.43
N PRO A 292 -5.76 13.04 -5.28
CA PRO A 292 -6.74 12.16 -4.65
C PRO A 292 -7.91 11.87 -5.60
N PRO A 293 -8.63 10.76 -5.40
CA PRO A 293 -9.89 10.54 -6.10
C PRO A 293 -10.84 11.71 -5.84
N ALA A 294 -11.65 12.03 -6.85
CA ALA A 294 -12.65 13.09 -6.77
C ALA A 294 -13.67 12.79 -5.67
N LEU A 295 -13.55 13.46 -4.54
CA LEU A 295 -14.49 13.30 -3.43
C LEU A 295 -15.67 14.25 -3.65
N PRO A 296 -16.90 13.77 -3.67
CA PRO A 296 -18.03 14.66 -3.88
C PRO A 296 -18.29 15.47 -2.61
N CYS A 297 -18.58 16.76 -2.80
CA CYS A 297 -18.80 17.72 -1.71
C CYS A 297 -20.25 18.22 -1.69
N GLY A 298 -20.71 18.67 -0.52
CA GLY A 298 -22.07 19.21 -0.35
C GLY A 298 -23.20 18.18 -0.26
N PHE A 299 -22.88 16.89 -0.10
CA PHE A 299 -23.89 15.85 0.14
C PHE A 299 -24.36 15.81 1.59
N PRO A 300 -25.68 15.77 1.85
CA PRO A 300 -26.21 15.46 3.18
C PRO A 300 -25.73 14.07 3.63
N GLY A 301 -24.96 14.02 4.72
CA GLY A 301 -24.41 12.77 5.27
C GLY A 301 -22.90 12.58 5.05
N LEU A 302 -22.25 13.41 4.24
CA LEU A 302 -20.79 13.55 4.26
C LEU A 302 -20.42 14.58 5.33
N GLY A 303 -19.71 14.12 6.36
CA GLY A 303 -19.52 14.87 7.61
C GLY A 303 -18.71 16.17 7.50
N GLY A 304 -17.87 16.35 6.47
CA GLY A 304 -17.04 17.56 6.42
C GLY A 304 -16.36 17.99 5.12
N ILE A 305 -16.61 17.37 3.95
CA ILE A 305 -16.04 17.88 2.70
C ILE A 305 -16.82 19.12 2.26
N THR A 306 -16.15 20.26 2.26
CA THR A 306 -16.69 21.55 1.81
C THR A 306 -16.20 21.91 0.41
N ALA A 307 -16.80 22.94 -0.21
CA ALA A 307 -16.42 23.43 -1.53
C ALA A 307 -14.94 23.87 -1.64
N ASP A 308 -14.29 24.12 -0.50
CA ASP A 308 -12.91 24.61 -0.43
C ASP A 308 -11.86 23.47 -0.35
N ASP A 309 -12.28 22.20 -0.31
CA ASP A 309 -11.38 21.05 -0.31
C ASP A 309 -10.79 20.83 -1.73
N PRO A 310 -9.46 20.67 -1.91
CA PRO A 310 -8.88 20.45 -3.25
C PRO A 310 -9.35 19.14 -3.92
N ALA A 311 -9.86 18.16 -3.17
CA ALA A 311 -10.46 16.95 -3.69
C ALA A 311 -11.97 17.09 -4.01
N CYS A 312 -12.60 18.21 -3.64
CA CYS A 312 -14.04 18.43 -3.83
C CYS A 312 -14.41 18.57 -5.30
N VAL A 313 -15.37 17.74 -5.72
CA VAL A 313 -16.09 17.91 -6.98
C VAL A 313 -17.57 18.15 -6.68
N GLU A 314 -18.10 19.31 -7.06
CA GLU A 314 -19.53 19.59 -6.98
C GLU A 314 -20.29 18.63 -7.91
N THR A 315 -21.01 17.68 -7.33
CA THR A 315 -21.84 16.76 -8.13
C THR A 315 -23.13 17.45 -8.53
N THR A 316 -23.28 17.76 -9.82
CA THR A 316 -24.51 18.38 -10.32
C THR A 316 -25.68 17.39 -10.49
N SER A 317 -25.45 16.08 -10.34
CA SER A 317 -26.51 15.07 -10.44
C SER A 317 -26.02 13.66 -10.08
N ILE A 318 -26.22 13.20 -8.85
CA ILE A 318 -26.34 11.77 -8.58
C ILE A 318 -27.84 11.45 -8.57
N ASN A 319 -28.27 10.50 -9.39
CA ASN A 319 -29.62 9.93 -9.27
C ASN A 319 -29.68 9.18 -7.95
N ILE A 320 -30.05 9.89 -6.88
CA ILE A 320 -30.48 9.25 -5.64
C ILE A 320 -31.71 8.43 -6.04
N VAL A 321 -31.53 7.13 -6.22
CA VAL A 321 -32.66 6.21 -6.25
C VAL A 321 -33.16 6.19 -4.81
N ASP A 322 -34.07 7.12 -4.51
CA ASP A 322 -34.73 7.24 -3.22
C ASP A 322 -35.25 5.84 -2.81
N PRO A 323 -34.74 5.23 -1.72
CA PRO A 323 -35.19 3.91 -1.27
C PRO A 323 -36.68 3.89 -0.88
N VAL A 324 -37.33 5.05 -0.79
CA VAL A 324 -38.74 5.18 -0.39
C VAL A 324 -39.72 4.85 -1.53
N ALA A 325 -39.27 4.72 -2.79
CA ALA A 325 -40.16 4.46 -3.93
C ALA A 325 -40.63 3.00 -4.10
N CYS A 326 -40.10 2.03 -3.34
CA CYS A 326 -40.57 0.63 -3.42
C CYS A 326 -41.68 0.26 -2.43
N ALA A 327 -42.15 1.19 -1.57
CA ALA A 327 -43.15 0.89 -0.54
C ALA A 327 -44.60 1.30 -0.88
N THR A 328 -44.88 1.86 -2.07
CA THR A 328 -46.23 2.40 -2.40
C THR A 328 -46.92 1.78 -3.63
N LEU A 329 -46.58 0.54 -4.00
CA LEU A 329 -47.36 -0.24 -4.99
C LEU A 329 -48.13 -1.43 -4.38
N GLY A 330 -48.45 -1.35 -3.09
CA GLY A 330 -49.07 -2.44 -2.33
C GLY A 330 -50.30 -2.08 -1.52
N ALA A 331 -51.09 -1.08 -1.91
CA ALA A 331 -52.43 -0.88 -1.35
C ALA A 331 -53.29 0.04 -2.22
N ILE A 332 -54.13 -0.53 -3.08
CA ILE A 332 -55.55 -0.15 -3.24
C ILE A 332 -56.26 -1.42 -3.72
N GLN A 333 -57.15 -1.93 -2.86
CA GLN A 333 -58.20 -2.88 -3.21
C GLN A 333 -59.28 -2.14 -4.03
N HIS A 334 -59.66 -2.71 -5.18
CA HIS A 334 -61.04 -3.04 -5.56
C HIS A 334 -61.04 -3.79 -6.90
#